data_AF-A0A147B9J4-F1
#
_entry.id   AF-A0A147B9J4-F1
#
_cell.length_a   1.000
_cell.length_b   1.000
_cell.length_c   1.000
_cell.angle_alpha   90.00
_cell.angle_beta   90.00
_cell.angle_gamma   90.00
#
_symmetry.space_group_name_H-M   'P 1'
#
loop_
_entity.id
_entity.type
_entity.pdbx_description
1 polymer ?
#
loop_
_entity_poly.entity_id
_entity_poly.type
_entity_poly.pdbx_seq_one_letter_code
_entity_poly.pdbx_strand_id
1 'polypeptide(L)'
;PTNQDQPLDGCKRESVASVNYSMGLAGTGQISVSYPMVNFNPSCFFALGSPIAMFLVVRGNETLGEDFRLPTCPAFFNIFHPFDPVAYRIENLIDPNFTAPPVLIPHHKGRKRMHLELKESLSRMGSDLKQKLVDSLRYTWNSIHDFARAHRFSAAQVEAEMDSIVQ
;
A
#
# COMPACT_ATOMS: atom_id res chain seq x y z
N PRO A 1 64.63 -24.64 17.60
CA PRO A 1 63.48 -24.22 18.44
C PRO A 1 62.44 -23.55 17.56
N THR A 2 61.56 -24.37 17.00
CA THR A 2 60.61 -24.02 15.94
C THR A 2 59.30 -23.49 16.56
N ASN A 3 58.81 -22.38 16.00
CA ASN A 3 57.56 -21.69 16.34
C ASN A 3 56.37 -22.63 16.51
N GLN A 4 55.55 -22.38 17.54
CA GLN A 4 54.17 -22.85 17.62
C GLN A 4 53.26 -21.65 17.41
N ASP A 5 52.65 -21.58 16.23
CA ASP A 5 51.60 -20.63 15.89
C ASP A 5 50.36 -20.91 16.74
N GLN A 6 49.90 -19.90 17.50
CA GLN A 6 48.59 -19.91 18.14
C GLN A 6 47.50 -19.70 17.07
N PRO A 7 46.45 -20.54 17.01
CA PRO A 7 45.32 -20.26 16.14
C PRO A 7 44.51 -19.11 16.75
N LEU A 8 44.36 -18.04 15.99
CA LEU A 8 43.48 -16.91 16.27
C LEU A 8 42.04 -17.42 16.45
N ASP A 9 41.48 -17.10 17.62
CA ASP A 9 40.13 -17.46 18.05
C ASP A 9 39.10 -16.70 17.19
N GLY A 10 38.82 -17.24 16.01
CA GLY A 10 37.75 -16.77 15.15
C GLY A 10 36.43 -17.18 15.76
N CYS A 11 35.70 -16.24 16.37
CA CYS A 11 34.32 -16.41 16.81
C CYS A 11 33.44 -16.81 15.61
N LYS A 12 33.34 -18.11 15.34
CA LYS A 12 32.33 -18.68 14.47
C LYS A 12 31.01 -18.58 15.22
N ARG A 13 30.13 -17.69 14.79
CA ARG A 13 28.73 -17.71 15.21
C ARG A 13 28.12 -19.00 14.69
N GLU A 14 28.07 -20.02 15.54
CA GLU A 14 27.29 -21.22 15.27
C GLU A 14 25.81 -20.83 15.20
N SER A 15 25.17 -21.11 14.07
CA SER A 15 23.73 -20.98 13.91
C SER A 15 23.05 -22.08 14.73
N VAL A 16 22.52 -21.71 15.91
CA VAL A 16 21.93 -22.63 16.93
C VAL A 16 20.57 -23.24 16.53
N ALA A 17 20.17 -23.18 15.26
CA ALA A 17 18.88 -23.72 14.82
C ALA A 17 19.04 -25.16 14.30
N SER A 18 18.51 -26.15 15.03
CA SER A 18 18.40 -27.52 14.54
C SER A 18 17.29 -27.60 13.50
N VAL A 19 17.64 -27.99 12.28
CA VAL A 19 16.72 -28.09 11.14
C VAL A 19 16.30 -29.55 10.96
N ASN A 20 15.02 -29.87 11.21
CA ASN A 20 14.43 -31.17 10.90
C ASN A 20 13.64 -31.09 9.59
N TYR A 21 14.00 -31.89 8.60
CA TYR A 21 13.27 -31.95 7.33
C TYR A 21 12.10 -32.92 7.46
N SER A 22 10.86 -32.39 7.48
CA SER A 22 9.64 -33.20 7.45
C SER A 22 8.85 -32.90 6.18
N MET A 23 8.50 -33.93 5.40
CA MET A 23 7.66 -33.75 4.22
C MET A 23 6.20 -33.51 4.65
N GLY A 24 5.72 -32.26 4.54
CA GLY A 24 4.31 -31.91 4.78
C GLY A 24 3.37 -32.34 3.65
N LEU A 25 2.08 -32.43 3.96
CA LEU A 25 1.00 -32.91 3.06
C LEU A 25 0.86 -32.11 1.75
N ALA A 26 1.31 -30.84 1.73
CA ALA A 26 1.16 -29.92 0.61
C ALA A 26 2.27 -30.02 -0.47
N GLY A 27 3.16 -31.03 -0.41
CA GLY A 27 4.14 -31.29 -1.46
C GLY A 27 5.35 -30.33 -1.52
N THR A 28 5.46 -29.39 -0.59
CA THR A 28 6.53 -28.37 -0.55
C THR A 28 7.73 -28.72 0.35
N GLY A 29 7.75 -29.90 1.00
CA GLY A 29 8.88 -30.30 1.85
C GLY A 29 9.11 -29.37 3.04
N GLN A 30 8.03 -28.98 3.73
CA GLN A 30 8.03 -27.96 4.78
C GLN A 30 9.06 -28.26 5.89
N ILE A 31 10.15 -27.51 5.87
CA ILE A 31 11.26 -27.67 6.80
C ILE A 31 10.77 -27.31 8.21
N SER A 32 10.77 -28.28 9.12
CA SER A 32 10.49 -28.07 10.55
C SER A 32 11.77 -27.61 11.23
N VAL A 33 11.97 -26.30 11.25
CA VAL A 33 13.11 -25.69 11.96
C VAL A 33 12.70 -25.38 13.39
N SER A 34 13.43 -25.95 14.36
CA SER A 34 13.30 -25.55 15.76
C SER A 34 14.17 -24.31 15.99
N TYR A 35 13.52 -23.16 16.19
CA TYR A 35 14.20 -21.91 16.49
C TYR A 35 14.31 -21.72 18.01
N PRO A 36 15.48 -21.29 18.54
CA PRO A 36 15.59 -20.88 19.93
C PRO A 36 14.57 -19.80 20.27
N MET A 37 13.85 -19.99 21.37
CA MET A 37 12.85 -19.04 21.83
C MET A 37 13.51 -17.86 22.53
N VAL A 38 12.90 -16.69 22.35
CA VAL A 38 13.34 -15.45 22.97
C VAL A 38 12.83 -15.40 24.41
N ASN A 39 13.70 -15.12 25.39
CA ASN A 39 13.34 -15.05 26.81
C ASN A 39 12.76 -13.67 27.22
N PHE A 40 11.85 -13.12 26.40
CA PHE A 40 11.08 -11.92 26.73
C PHE A 40 9.83 -11.83 25.85
N ASN A 41 8.86 -11.02 26.28
CA ASN A 41 7.61 -10.78 25.56
C ASN A 41 7.68 -9.47 24.77
N PRO A 42 7.89 -9.50 23.45
CA PRO A 42 7.97 -8.29 22.65
C PRO A 42 6.61 -7.59 22.60
N SER A 43 6.59 -6.28 22.86
CA SER A 43 5.37 -5.47 22.68
C SER A 43 5.16 -5.05 21.23
N CYS A 44 6.25 -4.78 20.51
CA CYS A 44 6.23 -4.30 19.13
C CYS A 44 7.28 -5.02 18.29
N PHE A 45 6.90 -5.47 17.10
CA PHE A 45 7.81 -6.04 16.11
C PHE A 45 7.86 -5.13 14.87
N PHE A 46 9.03 -4.57 14.60
CA PHE A 46 9.29 -3.69 13.46
C PHE A 46 10.06 -4.47 12.39
N ALA A 47 9.37 -4.87 11.32
CA ALA A 47 9.96 -5.56 10.19
C ALA A 47 10.47 -4.54 9.16
N LEU A 48 11.76 -4.21 9.24
CA LEU A 48 12.43 -3.28 8.32
C LEU A 48 12.92 -4.01 7.07
N GLY A 49 12.40 -3.64 5.89
CA GLY A 49 12.81 -4.21 4.60
C GLY A 49 12.65 -5.73 4.51
N SER A 50 11.74 -6.29 5.29
CA SER A 50 11.65 -7.74 5.47
C SER A 50 10.76 -8.34 4.36
N PRO A 51 11.22 -9.37 3.62
CA PRO A 51 10.45 -10.02 2.56
C PRO A 51 9.39 -11.01 3.10
N ILE A 52 8.73 -10.67 4.21
CA ILE A 52 7.84 -11.58 4.96
C ILE A 52 6.70 -12.07 4.07
N ALA A 53 5.99 -11.14 3.43
CA ALA A 53 4.85 -11.47 2.57
C ALA A 53 5.25 -12.38 1.40
N MET A 54 6.39 -12.09 0.74
CA MET A 54 6.89 -12.92 -0.35
C MET A 54 7.14 -14.37 0.09
N PHE A 55 7.84 -14.55 1.21
CA PHE A 55 8.15 -15.90 1.70
C PHE A 55 6.92 -16.64 2.24
N LEU A 56 5.89 -15.94 2.72
CA LEU A 56 4.63 -16.58 3.10
C LEU A 56 3.92 -17.16 1.88
N VAL A 57 3.84 -16.39 0.79
CA VAL A 57 3.23 -16.82 -0.48
C VAL A 57 4.00 -17.99 -1.10
N VAL A 58 5.34 -17.91 -1.17
CA VAL A 58 6.17 -19.00 -1.69
C VAL A 58 6.01 -20.29 -0.88
N ARG A 59 5.71 -20.17 0.42
CA ARG A 59 5.39 -21.31 1.30
C ARG A 59 3.95 -21.82 1.15
N GLY A 60 3.15 -21.28 0.25
CA GLY A 60 1.76 -21.67 0.00
C GLY A 60 0.74 -20.99 0.92
N ASN A 61 1.12 -19.93 1.64
CA ASN A 61 0.18 -19.13 2.43
C ASN A 61 -0.29 -17.96 1.57
N GLU A 62 -1.38 -18.18 0.84
CA GLU A 62 -1.96 -17.16 -0.04
C GLU A 62 -2.82 -16.14 0.73
N THR A 63 -3.45 -16.58 1.82
CA THR A 63 -4.26 -15.73 2.71
C THR A 63 -3.95 -16.02 4.18
N LEU A 64 -3.87 -14.97 5.00
CA LEU A 64 -3.61 -15.04 6.43
C LEU A 64 -4.87 -14.96 7.29
N GLY A 65 -5.95 -14.37 6.76
CA GLY A 65 -7.19 -14.11 7.50
C GLY A 65 -7.13 -12.84 8.36
N GLU A 66 -8.29 -12.24 8.63
CA GLU A 66 -8.42 -11.03 9.45
C GLU A 66 -8.07 -11.23 10.93
N ASP A 67 -8.08 -12.48 11.39
CA ASP A 67 -7.69 -12.90 12.73
C ASP A 67 -6.17 -13.07 12.88
N PHE A 68 -5.40 -12.87 11.81
CA PHE A 68 -3.95 -12.97 11.84
C PHE A 68 -3.33 -12.05 12.88
N ARG A 69 -2.63 -12.66 13.85
CA ARG A 69 -1.84 -11.98 14.88
C ARG A 69 -0.60 -12.81 15.19
N LEU A 70 0.49 -12.13 15.53
CA LEU A 70 1.66 -12.84 16.04
C LEU A 70 1.35 -13.37 17.44
N PRO A 71 1.69 -14.63 17.74
CA PRO A 71 1.29 -15.28 19.00
C PRO A 71 1.93 -14.62 20.23
N THR A 72 3.10 -14.02 20.07
CA THR A 72 3.89 -13.44 21.17
C THR A 72 4.05 -11.93 21.08
N CYS A 73 3.52 -11.28 20.04
CA CYS A 73 3.71 -9.86 19.79
C CYS A 73 2.41 -9.19 19.33
N PRO A 74 1.79 -8.32 20.15
CA PRO A 74 0.50 -7.74 19.82
C PRO A 74 0.59 -6.68 18.71
N ALA A 75 1.74 -6.01 18.53
CA ALA A 75 1.91 -4.97 17.52
C ALA A 75 2.95 -5.39 16.47
N PHE A 76 2.52 -5.41 15.20
CA PHE A 76 3.37 -5.69 14.06
C PHE A 76 3.40 -4.49 13.10
N PHE A 77 4.60 -4.07 12.73
CA PHE A 77 4.83 -2.96 11.79
C PHE A 77 5.70 -3.43 10.64
N ASN A 78 5.09 -3.54 9.45
CA ASN A 78 5.82 -3.81 8.21
C ASN A 78 6.34 -2.49 7.63
N ILE A 79 7.65 -2.27 7.70
CA ILE A 79 8.30 -1.05 7.22
C ILE A 79 9.07 -1.42 5.96
N PHE A 80 8.63 -0.91 4.82
CA PHE A 80 9.20 -1.25 3.52
C PHE A 80 9.56 0.00 2.72
N HIS A 81 10.44 -0.18 1.73
CA HIS A 81 10.80 0.87 0.80
C HIS A 81 9.96 0.72 -0.48
N PRO A 82 9.40 1.81 -1.05
CA PRO A 82 8.49 1.73 -2.20
C PRO A 82 9.14 1.20 -3.48
N PHE A 83 10.47 1.17 -3.55
CA PHE A 83 11.24 0.63 -4.68
C PHE A 83 11.92 -0.71 -4.36
N ASP A 84 11.59 -1.33 -3.24
CA ASP A 84 12.08 -2.68 -2.91
C ASP A 84 11.18 -3.72 -3.61
N PRO A 85 11.72 -4.54 -4.53
CA PRO A 85 10.93 -5.52 -5.28
C PRO A 85 10.46 -6.71 -4.42
N VAL A 86 10.98 -6.88 -3.19
CA VAL A 86 10.74 -8.05 -2.35
C VAL A 86 9.98 -7.72 -1.05
N ALA A 87 10.05 -6.47 -0.59
CA ALA A 87 9.33 -6.00 0.60
C ALA A 87 7.85 -5.69 0.27
N TYR A 88 7.07 -6.74 0.01
CA TYR A 88 5.63 -6.66 -0.21
C TYR A 88 4.85 -6.34 1.06
N ARG A 89 3.68 -5.74 0.86
CA ARG A 89 2.71 -5.42 1.92
C ARG A 89 2.07 -6.69 2.45
N ILE A 90 2.01 -6.82 3.77
CA ILE A 90 1.35 -7.97 4.41
C ILE A 90 -0.18 -7.82 4.33
N GLU A 91 -0.66 -6.58 4.25
CA GLU A 91 -2.08 -6.24 4.30
C GLU A 91 -2.87 -6.92 3.18
N ASN A 92 -2.27 -7.06 2.00
CA ASN A 92 -2.90 -7.75 0.86
C ASN A 92 -3.04 -9.27 1.08
N LEU A 93 -2.24 -9.88 1.96
CA LEU A 93 -2.40 -11.28 2.37
C LEU A 93 -3.50 -11.45 3.43
N ILE A 94 -3.84 -10.37 4.14
CA ILE A 94 -4.92 -10.36 5.13
C ILE A 94 -6.25 -10.12 4.42
N ASP A 95 -6.33 -9.04 3.64
CA ASP A 95 -7.47 -8.67 2.80
C ASP A 95 -6.99 -8.33 1.38
N PRO A 96 -7.34 -9.15 0.37
CA PRO A 96 -7.00 -8.89 -1.02
C PRO A 96 -7.56 -7.57 -1.57
N ASN A 97 -8.62 -7.02 -0.96
CA ASN A 97 -9.27 -5.78 -1.37
C ASN A 97 -8.70 -4.54 -0.65
N PHE A 98 -7.61 -4.71 0.11
CA PHE A 98 -7.00 -3.62 0.85
C PHE A 98 -6.42 -2.55 -0.09
N THR A 99 -6.91 -1.31 -0.01
CA THR A 99 -6.53 -0.21 -0.93
C THR A 99 -5.84 0.98 -0.26
N ALA A 100 -5.75 1.01 1.07
CA ALA A 100 -5.21 2.18 1.77
C ALA A 100 -3.71 2.37 1.48
N PRO A 101 -3.22 3.61 1.28
CA PRO A 101 -1.81 3.87 1.02
C PRO A 101 -0.95 3.57 2.26
N PRO A 102 0.33 3.22 2.09
CA PRO A 102 1.22 3.03 3.23
C PRO A 102 1.48 4.35 3.96
N VAL A 103 1.67 4.25 5.28
CA VAL A 103 1.97 5.40 6.14
C VAL A 103 3.44 5.79 5.98
N LEU A 104 3.70 7.06 5.67
CA LEU A 104 5.05 7.59 5.58
C LEU A 104 5.63 7.82 6.99
N ILE A 105 6.75 7.17 7.29
CA ILE A 105 7.47 7.38 8.55
C ILE A 105 8.17 8.74 8.52
N PRO A 106 7.94 9.62 9.52
CA PRO A 106 8.65 10.89 9.63
C PRO A 106 10.16 10.67 9.76
N HIS A 107 10.95 11.36 8.93
CA HIS A 107 12.41 11.24 8.96
C HIS A 107 13.01 12.36 9.83
N HIS A 108 13.77 12.03 10.89
CA HIS A 108 14.22 13.01 11.90
C HIS A 108 15.27 14.05 11.45
N LYS A 109 15.57 14.15 10.14
CA LYS A 109 16.53 15.13 9.59
C LYS A 109 15.89 16.18 8.67
N GLY A 110 14.65 16.58 8.94
CA GLY A 110 14.15 17.90 8.54
C GLY A 110 14.01 18.20 7.04
N ARG A 111 14.02 17.21 6.15
CA ARG A 111 13.51 17.36 4.78
C ARG A 111 12.85 16.06 4.35
N LYS A 112 11.53 16.07 4.16
CA LYS A 112 10.93 15.18 3.16
C LYS A 112 11.72 15.43 1.87
N ARG A 113 12.08 14.40 1.10
CA ARG A 113 12.65 14.59 -0.25
C ARG A 113 11.72 15.60 -0.94
N MET A 114 12.21 16.76 -1.39
CA MET A 114 11.38 17.82 -1.99
C MET A 114 10.39 17.28 -3.05
N HIS A 115 10.78 16.20 -3.74
CA HIS A 115 9.92 15.47 -4.67
C HIS A 115 8.67 14.83 -4.04
N LEU A 116 8.76 14.37 -2.79
CA LEU A 116 7.64 13.80 -2.04
C LEU A 116 6.68 14.88 -1.54
N GLU A 117 7.19 16.07 -1.18
CA GLU A 117 6.37 17.25 -0.88
C GLU A 117 5.72 17.83 -2.13
N LEU A 118 6.44 17.87 -3.26
CA LEU A 118 5.91 18.24 -4.57
C LEU A 118 4.83 17.26 -5.02
N LYS A 119 5.03 15.95 -4.88
CA LYS A 119 4.02 14.94 -5.19
C LYS A 119 2.78 15.11 -4.31
N GLU A 120 2.96 15.30 -3.00
CA GLU A 120 1.84 15.51 -2.07
C GLU A 120 1.08 16.81 -2.38
N SER A 121 1.81 17.89 -2.70
CA SER A 121 1.24 19.19 -3.10
C SER A 121 0.52 19.10 -4.44
N LEU A 122 1.10 18.43 -5.45
CA LEU A 122 0.49 18.21 -6.76
C LEU A 122 -0.74 17.30 -6.68
N SER A 123 -0.73 16.27 -5.82
CA SER A 123 -1.92 15.41 -5.63
C SER A 123 -3.08 16.18 -5.00
N ARG A 124 -2.82 17.02 -3.98
CA ARG A 124 -3.84 17.88 -3.34
C ARG A 124 -4.33 18.99 -4.27
N MET A 125 -3.43 19.69 -4.95
CA MET A 125 -3.81 20.73 -5.92
C MET A 125 -4.49 20.13 -7.16
N GLY A 126 -4.15 18.90 -7.55
CA GLY A 126 -4.78 18.17 -8.64
C GLY A 126 -6.22 17.76 -8.35
N SER A 127 -6.55 17.35 -7.11
CA SER A 127 -7.94 17.11 -6.72
C SER A 127 -8.76 18.39 -6.72
N ASP A 128 -8.19 19.50 -6.25
CA ASP A 128 -8.88 20.79 -6.17
C ASP A 128 -9.09 21.40 -7.57
N LEU A 129 -8.12 21.25 -8.47
CA LEU A 129 -8.25 21.70 -9.86
C LEU A 129 -9.31 20.89 -10.60
N LYS A 130 -9.36 19.57 -10.39
CA LYS A 130 -10.43 18.73 -10.96
C LYS A 130 -11.80 19.14 -10.46
N GLN A 131 -11.96 19.41 -9.16
CA GLN A 131 -13.23 19.88 -8.61
C GLN A 131 -13.64 21.22 -9.22
N LYS A 132 -12.74 22.21 -9.24
CA LYS A 132 -13.02 23.53 -9.84
C LYS A 132 -13.36 23.44 -11.33
N LEU A 133 -12.70 22.58 -12.09
CA LEU A 133 -13.02 22.36 -13.51
C LEU A 133 -14.40 21.71 -13.68
N VAL A 134 -14.70 20.67 -12.89
CA VAL A 134 -16.01 20.00 -12.92
C VAL A 134 -17.13 20.98 -12.55
N ASP A 135 -16.94 21.79 -11.53
CA ASP A 135 -17.93 22.78 -11.09
C ASP A 135 -18.12 23.89 -12.13
N SER A 136 -17.03 24.34 -12.76
CA SER A 136 -17.10 25.34 -13.85
C SER A 136 -17.84 24.81 -15.07
N LEU A 137 -17.60 23.54 -15.43
CA LEU A 137 -18.29 22.87 -16.53
C LEU A 137 -19.78 22.65 -16.23
N ARG A 138 -20.13 22.25 -15.00
CA ARG A 138 -21.52 22.11 -14.56
C ARG A 138 -22.26 23.45 -14.59
N TYR A 139 -21.66 24.51 -14.08
CA TYR A 139 -22.26 25.85 -14.11
C TYR A 139 -22.55 26.31 -15.55
N THR A 140 -21.58 26.14 -16.46
CA THR A 140 -21.72 26.50 -17.87
C THR A 140 -22.79 25.65 -18.56
N TRP A 141 -22.82 24.35 -18.29
CA TRP A 141 -23.84 23.44 -18.83
C TRP A 141 -25.24 23.80 -18.35
N ASN A 142 -25.41 24.15 -17.07
CA ASN A 142 -26.70 24.61 -16.54
C ASN A 142 -27.13 25.93 -17.20
N SER A 143 -26.19 26.87 -17.40
CA SER A 143 -26.48 28.13 -18.09
C SER A 143 -26.90 27.92 -19.55
N ILE A 144 -26.26 26.98 -20.26
CA ILE A 144 -26.64 26.59 -21.62
C ILE A 144 -27.99 25.87 -21.63
N HIS A 145 -28.26 25.02 -20.63
CA HIS A 145 -29.54 24.35 -20.49
C HIS A 145 -30.68 25.34 -20.23
N ASP A 146 -30.46 26.34 -19.38
CA ASP A 146 -31.44 27.39 -19.08
C ASP A 146 -31.65 28.32 -20.28
N PHE A 147 -30.59 28.66 -21.02
CA PHE A 147 -30.70 29.38 -22.28
C PHE A 147 -31.51 28.58 -23.32
N ALA A 148 -31.20 27.30 -23.51
CA ALA A 148 -31.95 26.43 -24.41
C ALA A 148 -33.41 26.27 -23.96
N ARG A 149 -33.70 26.23 -22.65
CA ARG A 149 -35.06 26.19 -22.12
C ARG A 149 -35.79 27.53 -22.31
N ALA A 150 -35.12 28.66 -22.12
CA ALA A 150 -35.69 29.98 -22.36
C ALA A 150 -36.01 30.20 -23.85
N HIS A 151 -35.16 29.68 -24.75
CA HIS A 151 -35.40 29.74 -26.19
C HIS A 151 -36.39 28.70 -26.73
N ARG A 152 -36.79 27.70 -25.92
CA ARG A 152 -37.97 26.87 -26.22
C ARG A 152 -39.29 27.64 -26.10
N PHE A 153 -39.34 28.73 -25.34
CA PHE A 153 -40.51 29.62 -25.33
C PHE A 153 -40.51 30.57 -26.55
N SER A 154 -39.33 31.05 -26.98
CA SER A 154 -39.19 31.89 -28.18
C SER A 154 -39.51 31.14 -29.48
N ALA A 155 -39.08 29.89 -29.65
CA ALA A 155 -39.41 29.12 -30.85
C ALA A 155 -40.92 28.86 -30.97
N ALA A 156 -41.58 28.51 -29.86
CA ALA A 156 -43.04 28.31 -29.83
C ALA A 156 -43.83 29.62 -30.01
N GLN A 157 -43.33 30.75 -29.52
CA GLN A 157 -43.95 32.07 -29.72
C GLN A 157 -43.74 32.62 -31.13
N VAL A 158 -42.58 32.38 -31.75
CA VAL A 158 -42.30 32.78 -33.15
C VAL A 158 -43.10 31.91 -34.12
N GLU A 159 -43.30 30.63 -33.83
CA GLU A 159 -44.14 29.72 -34.64
C GLU A 159 -45.63 30.10 -34.53
N ALA A 160 -46.10 30.53 -33.35
CA ALA A 160 -47.46 31.06 -33.15
C ALA A 160 -47.68 32.46 -33.75
N GLU A 161 -46.67 33.34 -33.75
CA GLU A 161 -46.76 34.64 -34.45
C GLU A 161 -46.70 34.47 -35.98
N MET A 162 -45.89 33.54 -36.52
CA MET A 162 -45.87 33.29 -37.97
C MET A 162 -47.21 32.75 -38.48
N ASP A 163 -47.91 31.90 -37.73
CA ASP A 163 -49.19 31.32 -38.15
C ASP A 163 -50.33 32.36 -38.14
N SER A 164 -50.24 33.37 -37.26
CA SER A 164 -51.18 34.50 -37.20
C SER A 164 -51.03 35.49 -38.36
N ILE A 165 -49.87 35.55 -39.02
CA ILE A 165 -49.60 36.49 -40.12
C ILE A 165 -49.99 35.89 -41.49
N VAL A 166 -50.33 34.60 -41.53
CA VAL A 166 -50.67 33.85 -42.76
C VAL A 166 -52.19 33.73 -42.98
N GLN A 167 -53.05 34.29 -42.11
CA GLN A 167 -54.51 34.36 -42.29
C GLN A 167 -55.03 35.71 -42.76
#